data_AF-A0A942WDY9-F1
#
_entry.id   AF-A0A942WDY9-F1
#
_cell.length_a   1.000
_cell.length_b   1.000
_cell.length_c   1.000
_cell.angle_alpha   90.00
_cell.angle_beta   90.00
_cell.angle_gamma   90.00
#
_symmetry.space_group_name_H-M   'P 1'
#
loop_
_entity.id
_entity.type
_entity.pdbx_description
1 polymer ?
#
loop_
_entity_poly.entity_id
_entity_poly.type
_entity_poly.pdbx_seq_one_letter_code
_entity_poly.pdbx_strand_id
1 'polypeptide(L)'
;MKDILHKEQLMSYAEQLLAPAQVEEIELSEVISDAHGDTHIWGITCDTMEEYWLIEQDSPCALFRKSGIYALARHAYEAYLEQLEHKDIRSELKDREQYMTS
;
A
#
# COMPACT_ATOMS: atom_id res chain seq x y z
N MET A 1 2.28 -3.93 -23.15
CA MET A 1 2.44 -2.45 -23.08
C MET A 1 1.75 -1.85 -21.86
N LYS A 2 0.54 -2.31 -21.47
CA LYS A 2 -0.13 -1.80 -20.27
C LYS A 2 0.63 -2.11 -18.97
N ASP A 3 1.19 -3.32 -18.84
CA ASP A 3 1.89 -3.74 -17.62
C ASP A 3 3.21 -2.97 -17.38
N ILE A 4 3.89 -2.57 -18.46
CA ILE A 4 5.16 -1.82 -18.37
C ILE A 4 4.89 -0.40 -17.85
N LEU A 5 3.89 0.29 -18.44
CA LEU A 5 3.51 1.63 -18.01
C LEU A 5 3.00 1.62 -16.55
N HIS A 6 2.25 0.59 -16.17
CA HIS A 6 1.75 0.43 -14.80
C HIS A 6 2.90 0.28 -13.80
N LYS A 7 3.88 -0.57 -14.11
CA LYS A 7 5.07 -0.78 -13.29
C LYS A 7 5.89 0.53 -13.14
N GLU A 8 6.05 1.30 -14.21
CA GLU A 8 6.73 2.60 -14.16
C GLU A 8 5.98 3.61 -13.26
N GLN A 9 4.65 3.62 -13.29
CA GLN A 9 3.84 4.47 -12.43
C GLN A 9 4.00 4.11 -10.95
N LEU A 10 3.97 2.82 -10.63
CA LEU A 10 4.18 2.34 -9.26
C LEU A 10 5.60 2.62 -8.76
N MET A 11 6.60 2.47 -9.63
CA MET A 11 7.98 2.79 -9.32
C MET A 11 8.13 4.29 -9.00
N SER A 12 7.61 5.17 -9.85
CA SER A 12 7.65 6.62 -9.62
C SER A 12 6.89 7.02 -8.36
N TYR A 13 5.76 6.38 -8.08
CA TYR A 13 5.00 6.59 -6.84
C TYR A 13 5.82 6.19 -5.60
N ALA A 14 6.46 5.02 -5.63
CA ALA A 14 7.29 4.54 -4.53
C ALA A 14 8.51 5.44 -4.29
N GLU A 15 9.19 5.88 -5.34
CA GLU A 15 10.33 6.82 -5.25
C GLU A 15 9.95 8.13 -4.57
N GLN A 16 8.76 8.68 -4.87
CA GLN A 16 8.28 9.91 -4.24
C GLN A 16 8.09 9.75 -2.73
N LEU A 17 7.64 8.57 -2.28
CA LEU A 17 7.42 8.27 -0.86
C LEU A 17 8.72 7.91 -0.13
N LEU A 18 9.67 7.31 -0.82
CA LEU A 18 10.91 6.77 -0.23
C LEU A 18 12.10 7.74 -0.32
N ALA A 19 11.92 8.93 -0.92
CA ALA A 19 12.96 9.92 -1.04
C ALA A 19 13.65 10.20 0.32
N PRO A 20 15.01 10.18 0.37
CA PRO A 20 15.93 10.22 -0.77
C PRO A 20 16.35 8.86 -1.35
N ALA A 21 15.83 7.73 -0.87
CA ALA A 21 16.19 6.41 -1.41
C ALA A 21 15.68 6.23 -2.85
N GLN A 22 16.48 5.54 -3.69
CA GLN A 22 16.10 5.22 -5.07
C GLN A 22 15.54 3.81 -5.13
N VAL A 23 14.43 3.64 -5.86
CA VAL A 23 13.87 2.33 -6.13
C VAL A 23 14.68 1.70 -7.27
N GLU A 24 15.30 0.56 -7.03
CA GLU A 24 16.03 -0.18 -8.05
C GLU A 24 15.11 -1.14 -8.80
N GLU A 25 14.20 -1.79 -8.06
CA GLU A 25 13.29 -2.79 -8.60
C GLU A 25 11.93 -2.75 -7.91
N ILE A 26 10.91 -3.04 -8.70
CA ILE A 26 9.55 -3.34 -8.23
C ILE A 26 9.03 -4.58 -8.95
N GLU A 27 8.50 -5.55 -8.22
CA GLU A 27 8.00 -6.81 -8.79
C GLU A 27 6.69 -7.23 -8.15
N LEU A 28 5.79 -7.81 -8.95
CA LEU A 28 4.54 -8.35 -8.43
C LEU A 28 4.87 -9.63 -7.64
N SER A 29 4.65 -9.60 -6.34
CA SER A 29 4.96 -10.71 -5.44
C SER A 29 3.76 -11.63 -5.27
N GLU A 30 2.58 -11.07 -5.00
CA GLU A 30 1.37 -11.84 -4.71
C GLU A 30 0.12 -11.07 -5.16
N VAL A 31 -0.94 -11.81 -5.49
CA VAL A 31 -2.28 -11.26 -5.71
C VAL A 31 -3.22 -11.96 -4.73
N ILE A 32 -3.91 -11.17 -3.92
CA ILE A 32 -4.89 -11.65 -2.94
C ILE A 32 -6.28 -11.22 -3.42
N SER A 33 -7.13 -12.20 -3.74
CA SER A 33 -8.52 -11.98 -4.14
C SER A 33 -9.44 -12.36 -2.99
N ASP A 34 -10.12 -11.39 -2.39
CA ASP A 34 -11.08 -11.63 -1.30
C ASP A 34 -12.33 -10.72 -1.39
N ALA A 35 -13.03 -10.54 -0.27
CA ALA A 35 -14.25 -9.74 -0.21
C ALA A 35 -14.03 -8.25 -0.53
N HIS A 36 -12.80 -7.75 -0.39
CA HIS A 36 -12.41 -6.38 -0.73
C HIS A 36 -12.02 -6.23 -2.21
N GLY A 37 -11.96 -7.33 -2.97
CA GLY A 37 -11.54 -7.36 -4.37
C GLY A 37 -10.13 -7.90 -4.55
N ASP A 38 -9.54 -7.61 -5.72
CA ASP A 38 -8.18 -8.04 -6.06
C ASP A 38 -7.15 -7.03 -5.53
N THR A 39 -6.31 -7.46 -4.60
CA THR A 39 -5.18 -6.70 -4.08
C THR A 39 -3.88 -7.22 -4.66
N HIS A 40 -3.10 -6.34 -5.29
CA HIS A 40 -1.78 -6.64 -5.83
C HIS A 40 -0.71 -6.20 -4.83
N ILE A 41 0.16 -7.12 -4.44
CA ILE A 41 1.27 -6.83 -3.52
C ILE A 41 2.56 -6.83 -4.32
N TRP A 42 3.22 -5.68 -4.34
CA TRP A 42 4.47 -5.45 -5.03
C TRP A 42 5.63 -5.43 -4.04
N GLY A 43 6.67 -6.20 -4.32
CA GLY A 43 7.95 -6.11 -3.62
C GLY A 43 8.78 -4.98 -4.21
N ILE A 44 9.36 -4.13 -3.37
CA ILE A 44 10.26 -3.04 -3.76
C ILE A 44 11.62 -3.26 -3.12
N THR A 45 12.68 -3.05 -3.91
CA THR A 45 14.07 -3.03 -3.43
C THR A 45 14.69 -1.69 -3.76
N CYS A 46 15.33 -1.07 -2.76
CA CYS A 46 16.00 0.21 -2.89
C CYS A 46 17.52 0.07 -2.92
N ASP A 47 18.19 1.12 -3.41
CA ASP A 47 19.65 1.27 -3.42
C ASP A 47 20.29 1.20 -2.02
N THR A 48 19.51 1.52 -0.99
CA THR A 48 19.90 1.40 0.43
C THR A 48 19.90 -0.03 0.97
N MET A 49 19.57 -1.04 0.14
CA MET A 49 19.26 -2.42 0.54
C MET A 49 18.01 -2.57 1.42
N GLU A 50 17.24 -1.50 1.61
CA GLU A 50 15.93 -1.60 2.25
C GLU A 50 14.90 -2.16 1.27
N GLU A 51 14.00 -2.98 1.80
CA GLU A 51 12.92 -3.57 1.03
C GLU A 51 11.55 -3.16 1.58
N TYR A 52 10.57 -3.04 0.69
CA TYR A 52 9.21 -2.64 1.03
C TYR A 52 8.16 -3.52 0.34
N TRP A 53 6.97 -3.54 0.93
CA TRP A 53 5.74 -4.00 0.31
C TRP A 53 4.92 -2.78 -0.09
N LEU A 54 4.51 -2.71 -1.36
CA LEU A 54 3.51 -1.78 -1.85
C LEU A 54 2.20 -2.53 -2.09
N ILE A 55 1.15 -2.11 -1.41
CA ILE A 55 -0.17 -2.70 -1.47
C ILE A 55 -1.03 -1.86 -2.40
N GLU A 56 -1.38 -2.44 -3.55
CA GLU A 56 -2.21 -1.83 -4.58
C GLU A 56 -3.57 -2.52 -4.62
N GLN A 57 -4.56 -1.86 -4.03
CA GLN A 57 -5.98 -2.21 -4.17
C GLN A 57 -6.77 -0.96 -4.56
N ASP A 58 -6.52 0.14 -3.85
CA ASP A 58 -7.06 1.47 -4.12
C ASP A 58 -5.98 2.56 -4.03
N SER A 59 -6.28 3.73 -4.59
CA SER A 59 -5.40 4.91 -4.49
C SER A 59 -5.78 5.79 -3.30
N PRO A 60 -4.83 6.23 -2.45
CA PRO A 60 -3.39 5.97 -2.54
C PRO A 60 -2.99 4.56 -2.08
N CYS A 61 -1.96 4.01 -2.73
CA CYS A 61 -1.36 2.72 -2.34
C CYS A 61 -0.72 2.81 -0.94
N ALA A 62 -0.67 1.69 -0.21
CA ALA A 62 -0.01 1.63 1.09
C ALA A 62 1.42 1.08 0.95
N LEU A 63 2.34 1.55 1.79
CA LEU A 63 3.75 1.16 1.77
C LEU A 63 4.20 0.70 3.15
N PHE A 64 4.81 -0.48 3.23
CA PHE A 64 5.27 -1.09 4.47
C PHE A 64 6.72 -1.56 4.31
N ARG A 65 7.61 -1.19 5.24
CA ARG A 65 8.99 -1.71 5.21
C ARG A 65 9.00 -3.20 5.57
N LYS A 66 9.68 -4.02 4.77
CA LYS A 66 9.91 -5.45 5.05
C LYS A 66 10.83 -5.61 6.27
N SER A 67 10.25 -5.53 7.46
CA SER A 67 10.99 -5.63 8.71
C SER A 67 10.08 -6.14 9.83
N GLY A 68 10.64 -6.94 10.74
CA GLY A 68 9.91 -7.51 11.86
C GLY A 68 8.69 -8.31 11.40
N ILE A 69 7.50 -7.94 11.90
CA ILE A 69 6.24 -8.61 11.56
C ILE A 69 5.90 -8.49 10.07
N TYR A 70 6.35 -7.42 9.39
CA TYR A 70 6.10 -7.18 7.97
C TYR A 70 7.11 -7.87 7.04
N ALA A 71 7.93 -8.80 7.56
CA ALA A 71 8.79 -9.61 6.70
C ALA A 71 7.99 -10.43 5.67
N LEU A 72 6.73 -10.74 5.97
CA LEU A 72 5.82 -11.45 5.07
C LEU A 72 4.78 -10.48 4.49
N ALA A 73 4.55 -10.59 3.18
CA ALA A 73 3.54 -9.81 2.44
C ALA A 73 2.16 -9.89 3.08
N ARG A 74 1.77 -11.09 3.56
CA ARG A 74 0.49 -11.32 4.22
C ARG A 74 0.25 -10.42 5.44
N HIS A 75 1.25 -10.24 6.30
CA HIS A 75 1.10 -9.39 7.48
C HIS A 75 1.04 -7.90 7.12
N ALA A 76 1.71 -7.48 6.05
CA ALA A 76 1.57 -6.11 5.53
C ALA A 76 0.16 -5.88 4.97
N TYR A 77 -0.42 -6.88 4.29
CA TYR A 77 -1.80 -6.84 3.83
C TYR A 77 -2.81 -6.78 4.98
N GLU A 78 -2.64 -7.60 6.02
CA GLU A 78 -3.52 -7.58 7.20
C GLU A 78 -3.49 -6.21 7.90
N ALA A 79 -2.31 -5.60 8.06
CA ALA A 79 -2.19 -4.25 8.59
C ALA A 79 -2.82 -3.19 7.67
N TYR A 80 -2.81 -3.39 6.36
CA TYR A 80 -3.52 -2.52 5.42
C TYR A 80 -5.04 -2.61 5.61
N LEU A 81 -5.60 -3.81 5.77
CA LEU A 81 -7.04 -3.98 6.05
C LEU A 81 -7.45 -3.30 7.35
N GLU A 82 -6.67 -3.45 8.42
CA GLU A 82 -6.93 -2.75 9.69
C GLU A 82 -6.95 -1.22 9.48
N GLN A 83 -6.03 -0.68 8.66
CA GLN A 83 -6.01 0.75 8.34
C GLN A 83 -7.25 1.21 7.56
N LEU A 84 -7.81 0.36 6.69
CA LEU A 84 -9.06 0.66 5.98
C LEU A 84 -10.23 0.71 6.95
N GLU A 85 -10.39 -0.30 7.80
CA GLU A 85 -11.47 -0.32 8.82
C GLU A 85 -11.40 0.91 9.74
N HIS A 86 -10.20 1.28 10.18
CA HIS A 86 -10.00 2.48 11.00
C HIS A 86 -10.32 3.79 10.27
N LYS A 87 -10.08 3.88 8.95
CA LYS A 87 -10.46 5.04 8.13
C LYS A 87 -11.97 5.15 8.01
N ASP A 88 -12.65 4.04 7.76
CA ASP A 88 -14.12 4.01 7.62
C ASP A 88 -14.81 4.43 8.92
N ILE A 89 -14.41 3.86 10.06
CA ILE A 89 -14.95 4.24 11.37
C ILE A 89 -14.73 5.74 11.65
N ARG A 90 -13.55 6.28 11.31
CA ARG A 90 -13.27 7.71 11.52
C ARG A 90 -14.11 8.60 10.62
N SER A 91 -14.42 8.15 9.39
CA SER A 91 -15.31 8.88 8.48
C SER A 91 -16.74 8.93 9.04
N GLU A 92 -17.28 7.79 9.48
CA GLU A 92 -18.63 7.71 10.05
C GLU A 92 -18.81 8.61 11.28
N LEU A 93 -17.79 8.67 12.15
CA LEU A 93 -17.84 9.52 13.34
C LEU A 93 -17.86 11.02 12.99
N LYS A 94 -17.07 11.45 12.00
CA LYS A 94 -17.05 12.85 11.55
C LYS A 94 -18.39 13.29 10.97
N ASP A 95 -19.03 12.43 10.19
CA ASP A 95 -20.34 12.74 9.61
C ASP A 95 -21.37 12.94 10.73
N ARG A 96 -21.39 12.06 11.73
CA ARG A 96 -22.31 12.17 12.87
C ARG A 96 -22.11 13.45 13.70
N GLU A 97 -20.88 13.91 13.86
CA GLU A 97 -20.60 15.18 14.57
C GLU A 97 -21.12 16.41 13.79
N GLN A 98 -21.03 16.40 12.46
CA GLN A 98 -21.54 17.47 11.61
C GLN A 98 -23.07 17.56 11.63
N TYR A 99 -23.78 16.42 11.69
CA TYR A 99 -25.24 16.39 11.81
C TYR A 99 -25.75 16.84 13.19
N MET A 100 -24.95 16.73 14.25
CA MET A 100 -25.34 17.16 15.60
C MET A 100 -25.04 18.64 15.89
N THR A 101 -24.31 19.33 15.00
CA THR A 101 -23.95 20.76 15.14
C THR A 101 -24.66 21.69 14.16
N SER A 102 -25.64 21.18 13.40
CA SER A 102 -26.53 21.96 12.51
C SER A 102 -27.93 22.14 13.10
#